data_AF-A0AAP1RCF3-F1
#
_entry.id   AF-A0AAP1RCF3-F1
#
_cell.length_a   1.000
_cell.length_b   1.000
_cell.length_c   1.000
_cell.angle_alpha   90.00
_cell.angle_beta   90.00
_cell.angle_gamma   90.00
#
_symmetry.space_group_name_H-M   'P 1'
#
loop_
_entity.id
_entity.type
_entity.pdbx_description
1 polymer ?
#
loop_
_entity_poly.entity_id
_entity_poly.type
_entity_poly.pdbx_seq_one_letter_code
_entity_poly.pdbx_strand_id
1 'polypeptide(L)'
;MSKQTISERITQRMHALNLKGKDLVNGTGASKGSVSQWMNGGGAPSSRYISSLAKILKVNENWLLNGGELNTGDSLDLSLPPIKTVPLLSLQQAASWSDYMKNSSITSCVQLVGEIPVNTFAVVLESDSMST
;
A
#
# COMPACT_ATOMS: atom_id res chain seq x y z
N MET A 1 8.10 25.31 -13.99
CA MET A 1 8.63 24.03 -13.46
C MET A 1 9.05 23.13 -14.62
N SER A 2 10.30 22.66 -14.63
CA SER A 2 10.80 21.74 -15.67
C SER A 2 10.14 20.36 -15.51
N LYS A 3 9.42 19.90 -16.54
CA LYS A 3 8.80 18.57 -16.56
C LYS A 3 9.90 17.52 -16.64
N GLN A 4 10.09 16.72 -15.59
CA GLN A 4 11.03 15.60 -15.62
C GLN A 4 10.64 14.61 -16.73
N THR A 5 11.62 14.11 -17.45
CA THR A 5 11.47 13.06 -18.46
C THR A 5 11.37 11.68 -17.81
N ILE A 6 10.84 10.70 -18.55
CA ILE A 6 10.77 9.31 -18.08
C ILE A 6 12.17 8.73 -17.80
N SER A 7 13.16 9.11 -18.60
CA SER A 7 14.55 8.71 -18.43
C SER A 7 15.13 9.19 -17.11
N GLU A 8 14.90 10.46 -16.76
CA GLU A 8 15.35 11.03 -15.47
C GLU A 8 14.68 10.33 -14.29
N ARG A 9 13.39 10.00 -14.41
CA ARG A 9 12.67 9.24 -13.35
C ARG A 9 13.24 7.83 -13.17
N ILE A 10 13.54 7.13 -14.25
CA ILE A 10 14.13 5.80 -14.22
C ILE A 10 15.50 5.87 -13.53
N THR A 11 16.38 6.76 -13.97
CA THR A 11 17.73 6.89 -13.40
C THR A 11 17.68 7.32 -11.95
N GLN A 12 16.82 8.28 -11.58
CA GLN A 12 16.63 8.70 -10.19
C GLN A 12 16.24 7.53 -9.28
N ARG A 13 15.30 6.69 -9.71
CA ARG A 13 14.89 5.51 -8.92
C ARG A 13 15.95 4.41 -8.91
N MET A 14 16.68 4.21 -10.00
CA MET A 14 17.82 3.30 -10.01
C MET A 14 18.89 3.71 -9.01
N HIS A 15 19.22 5.00 -8.94
CA HIS A 15 20.17 5.51 -7.95
C HIS A 15 19.66 5.34 -6.52
N ALA A 16 18.37 5.62 -6.26
CA ALA A 16 17.78 5.43 -4.94
C ALA A 16 17.76 3.96 -4.47
N LEU A 17 17.61 3.01 -5.39
CA LEU A 17 17.59 1.57 -5.11
C LEU A 17 18.94 0.88 -5.34
N ASN A 18 19.99 1.65 -5.68
CA ASN A 18 21.32 1.15 -6.04
C ASN A 18 21.31 0.05 -7.14
N LEU A 19 20.39 0.17 -8.10
CA LEU A 19 20.22 -0.76 -9.21
C LEU A 19 21.13 -0.41 -10.39
N LYS A 20 21.61 -1.41 -11.12
CA LYS A 20 22.39 -1.24 -12.35
C LYS A 20 21.57 -1.62 -13.57
N GLY A 21 21.98 -1.15 -14.76
CA GLY A 21 21.29 -1.46 -16.02
C GLY A 21 21.19 -2.97 -16.30
N LYS A 22 22.13 -3.78 -15.80
CA LYS A 22 22.06 -5.24 -15.86
C LYS A 22 20.87 -5.83 -15.10
N ASP A 23 20.46 -5.20 -13.99
CA ASP A 23 19.38 -5.70 -13.14
C ASP A 23 18.03 -5.41 -13.81
N LEU A 24 17.93 -4.27 -14.50
CA LEU A 24 16.79 -3.96 -15.36
C LEU A 24 16.69 -4.93 -16.54
N VAL A 25 17.80 -5.25 -17.21
CA VAL A 25 17.82 -6.24 -18.30
C VAL A 25 17.33 -7.59 -17.79
N ASN A 26 17.84 -8.04 -16.65
CA ASN A 26 17.46 -9.32 -16.05
C ASN A 26 15.99 -9.33 -15.58
N GLY A 27 15.49 -8.23 -15.01
CA GLY A 27 14.12 -8.16 -14.50
C GLY A 27 13.06 -7.88 -15.56
N THR A 28 13.41 -7.19 -16.64
CA THR A 28 12.46 -6.85 -17.72
C THR A 28 12.53 -7.79 -18.92
N GLY A 29 13.63 -8.55 -19.08
CA GLY A 29 13.91 -9.33 -20.28
C GLY A 29 14.19 -8.51 -21.53
N ALA A 30 14.32 -7.18 -21.41
CA ALA A 30 14.61 -6.29 -22.52
C ALA A 30 16.08 -6.37 -22.96
N SER A 31 16.37 -5.96 -24.21
CA SER A 31 17.75 -5.88 -24.70
C SER A 31 18.54 -4.81 -23.95
N LYS A 32 19.87 -5.01 -23.83
CA LYS A 32 20.79 -4.02 -23.24
C LYS A 32 20.69 -2.65 -23.92
N GLY A 33 20.48 -2.63 -25.25
CA GLY A 33 20.32 -1.41 -26.04
C GLY A 33 19.06 -0.64 -25.66
N SER A 34 17.93 -1.35 -25.51
CA SER A 34 16.66 -0.75 -25.10
C SER A 34 16.74 -0.13 -23.71
N VAL A 35 17.31 -0.84 -22.74
CA VAL A 35 17.50 -0.31 -21.37
C VAL A 35 18.41 0.92 -21.38
N SER A 36 19.48 0.91 -22.17
CA SER A 36 20.36 2.07 -22.34
C SER A 36 19.63 3.27 -22.94
N GLN A 37 18.78 3.06 -23.95
CA GLN A 37 17.95 4.12 -24.51
C GLN A 37 16.98 4.71 -23.47
N TRP A 38 16.39 3.88 -22.61
CA TRP A 38 15.48 4.37 -21.58
C TRP A 38 16.19 5.20 -20.51
N MET A 39 17.42 4.84 -20.13
CA MET A 39 18.19 5.60 -19.14
C MET A 39 18.74 6.91 -19.70
N ASN A 40 19.16 6.92 -20.96
CA ASN A 40 19.81 8.07 -21.60
C ASN A 40 18.83 8.99 -22.34
N GLY A 41 17.52 8.73 -22.27
CA GLY A 41 16.51 9.56 -22.94
C GLY A 41 16.38 9.33 -24.45
N GLY A 42 16.96 8.25 -24.98
CA GLY A 42 16.89 7.88 -26.39
C GLY A 42 15.54 7.29 -26.84
N GLY A 43 14.67 6.91 -25.90
CA GLY A 43 13.32 6.42 -26.20
C GLY A 43 12.53 6.05 -24.95
N ALA A 44 11.20 6.11 -25.02
CA ALA A 44 10.34 5.68 -23.92
C ALA A 44 10.14 4.15 -23.95
N PRO A 45 10.08 3.47 -22.79
CA PRO A 45 9.71 2.06 -22.72
C PRO A 45 8.30 1.82 -23.25
N SER A 46 8.13 0.76 -24.05
CA SER A 46 6.81 0.30 -24.48
C SER A 46 5.99 -0.20 -23.30
N SER A 47 4.65 -0.14 -23.41
CA SER A 47 3.70 -0.58 -22.39
C SER A 47 4.01 -1.96 -21.81
N ARG A 48 4.44 -2.92 -22.64
CA ARG A 48 4.86 -4.27 -22.22
C ARG A 48 5.96 -4.27 -21.14
N TYR A 49 6.87 -3.30 -21.18
CA TYR A 49 7.98 -3.20 -20.23
C TYR A 49 7.66 -2.31 -19.03
N ILE A 50 6.65 -1.43 -19.13
CA ILE A 50 6.27 -0.51 -18.05
C ILE A 50 5.94 -1.27 -16.76
N SER A 51 5.12 -2.31 -16.82
CA SER A 51 4.77 -3.10 -15.64
C SER A 51 5.96 -3.78 -15.00
N SER A 52 6.91 -4.26 -15.81
CA SER A 52 8.13 -4.90 -15.31
C SER A 52 9.08 -3.88 -14.68
N LEU A 53 9.26 -2.72 -15.33
CA LEU A 53 10.05 -1.60 -14.82
C LEU A 53 9.48 -1.08 -13.50
N ALA A 54 8.17 -0.87 -13.42
CA ALA A 54 7.48 -0.40 -12.23
C ALA A 54 7.73 -1.32 -11.02
N LYS A 55 7.66 -2.65 -11.23
CA LYS A 55 7.97 -3.64 -10.20
C LYS A 55 9.41 -3.57 -9.71
N ILE A 56 10.39 -3.54 -10.63
CA ILE A 56 11.81 -3.50 -10.29
C ILE A 56 12.18 -2.20 -9.57
N LEU A 57 11.64 -1.08 -10.06
CA LEU A 57 11.90 0.26 -9.52
C LEU A 57 11.03 0.58 -8.29
N LYS A 58 10.15 -0.35 -7.88
CA LYS A 58 9.17 -0.18 -6.80
C LYS A 58 8.41 1.14 -6.90
N VAL A 59 7.84 1.41 -8.07
CA VAL A 59 7.04 2.61 -8.36
C VAL A 59 5.73 2.24 -9.04
N ASN A 60 4.78 3.18 -9.11
CA ASN A 60 3.56 3.03 -9.90
C ASN A 60 3.84 3.27 -11.40
N GLU A 61 3.15 2.54 -12.27
CA GLU A 61 3.20 2.70 -13.73
C GLU A 61 2.81 4.12 -14.16
N ASN A 62 1.76 4.68 -13.55
CA ASN A 62 1.31 6.04 -13.81
C ASN A 62 2.38 7.08 -13.45
N TRP A 63 3.08 6.87 -12.33
CA TRP A 63 4.18 7.73 -11.94
C TRP A 63 5.35 7.65 -12.93
N LEU A 64 5.66 6.44 -13.40
CA LEU A 64 6.74 6.24 -14.37
C LEU A 64 6.45 6.98 -15.69
N LEU A 65 5.20 6.94 -16.17
CA LEU A 65 4.77 7.57 -17.42
C LEU A 65 4.55 9.08 -17.30
N ASN A 66 3.79 9.51 -16.29
CA ASN A 66 3.28 10.87 -16.20
C ASN A 66 4.07 11.74 -15.21
N GLY A 67 4.87 11.13 -14.33
CA GLY A 67 5.48 11.79 -13.18
C GLY A 67 4.48 12.10 -12.07
N GLY A 68 4.87 12.93 -11.11
CA GLY A 68 4.03 13.35 -9.99
C GLY A 68 4.50 12.77 -8.65
N GLU A 69 3.57 12.62 -7.71
CA GLU A 69 3.88 12.11 -6.37
C GLU A 69 4.04 10.59 -6.37
N LEU A 70 5.17 10.11 -5.84
CA LEU A 70 5.42 8.70 -5.61
C LEU A 70 4.54 8.22 -4.45
N ASN A 71 3.31 7.82 -4.75
CA ASN A 71 2.51 7.04 -3.83
C ASN A 71 3.11 5.63 -3.76
N THR A 72 4.21 5.50 -3.00
CA THR A 72 4.80 4.21 -2.61
C THR A 72 3.94 3.61 -1.50
N GLY A 73 2.63 3.51 -1.74
CA GLY A 73 1.78 2.65 -0.97
C GLY A 73 2.08 1.24 -1.44
N ASP A 74 2.99 0.56 -0.75
CA ASP A 74 3.06 -0.91 -0.73
C ASP A 74 1.79 -1.43 -0.05
N SER A 75 0.66 -1.15 -0.68
CA SER A 75 -0.58 -1.90 -0.53
C SER A 75 -0.63 -2.68 -1.83
N LEU A 76 -0.20 -3.95 -1.75
CA LEU A 76 -0.69 -4.95 -2.68
C LEU A 76 -2.17 -4.63 -2.93
N ASP A 77 -2.51 -4.41 -4.20
CA ASP A 77 -3.87 -4.35 -4.68
C ASP A 77 -4.46 -5.77 -4.62
N LEU A 78 -4.52 -6.34 -3.41
CA LEU A 78 -5.69 -7.08 -3.03
C LEU A 78 -6.64 -5.99 -2.54
N SER A 79 -7.82 -5.91 -3.14
CA SER A 79 -8.97 -5.23 -2.54
C SER A 79 -9.31 -5.93 -1.22
N LEU A 80 -8.45 -5.79 -0.22
CA LEU A 80 -8.73 -6.21 1.14
C LEU A 80 -9.71 -5.19 1.68
N PRO A 81 -10.84 -5.63 2.24
CA PRO A 81 -11.78 -4.70 2.84
C PRO A 81 -11.06 -3.87 3.91
N PRO A 82 -11.42 -2.59 4.08
CA PRO A 82 -10.75 -1.74 5.05
C PRO A 82 -10.78 -2.40 6.43
N ILE A 83 -9.61 -2.53 7.05
CA ILE A 83 -9.49 -3.06 8.41
C ILE A 83 -9.78 -1.90 9.36
N LYS A 84 -10.82 -2.04 10.19
CA LYS A 84 -11.22 -1.07 11.18
C LYS A 84 -11.08 -1.67 12.57
N THR A 85 -10.40 -0.95 13.46
CA THR A 85 -10.28 -1.30 14.86
C THR A 85 -11.49 -0.76 15.61
N VAL A 86 -12.24 -1.63 16.27
CA VAL A 86 -13.39 -1.26 17.10
C VAL A 86 -13.13 -1.62 18.56
N PRO A 87 -13.72 -0.89 19.52
CA PRO A 87 -13.60 -1.22 20.93
C PRO A 87 -14.25 -2.57 21.23
N LEU A 88 -13.59 -3.37 22.06
CA LEU A 88 -14.14 -4.61 22.61
C LEU A 88 -14.67 -4.31 24.02
N LEU A 89 -15.98 -4.47 24.20
CA LEU A 89 -16.70 -4.15 25.41
C LEU A 89 -17.23 -5.43 26.08
N SER A 90 -17.32 -5.44 27.40
CA SER A 90 -18.16 -6.41 28.10
C SER A 90 -19.64 -6.05 27.95
N LEU A 91 -20.55 -6.98 28.28
CA LEU A 91 -21.98 -6.72 28.25
C LEU A 91 -22.39 -5.53 29.15
N GLN A 92 -21.76 -5.40 30.32
CA GLN A 92 -22.01 -4.29 31.25
C GLN A 92 -21.55 -2.95 30.67
N GLN A 93 -20.39 -2.93 30.00
CA GLN A 93 -19.90 -1.72 29.33
C GLN A 93 -20.77 -1.33 28.13
N ALA A 94 -21.27 -2.31 27.37
CA ALA A 94 -22.17 -2.09 26.24
C ALA A 94 -23.52 -1.47 26.68
N ALA A 95 -24.04 -1.86 27.85
CA ALA A 95 -25.28 -1.30 28.39
C ALA A 95 -25.20 0.21 28.68
N SER A 96 -24.00 0.74 28.93
CA SER A 96 -23.75 2.17 29.18
C SER A 96 -22.74 2.78 28.20
N TRP A 97 -22.73 2.28 26.95
CA TRP A 97 -21.68 2.59 25.97
C TRP A 97 -21.55 4.09 25.65
N SER A 98 -22.67 4.83 25.61
CA SER A 98 -22.69 6.27 25.29
C SER A 98 -21.89 7.11 26.28
N ASP A 99 -21.89 6.72 27.55
CA ASP A 99 -21.15 7.41 28.61
C ASP A 99 -19.74 6.82 28.74
N TYR A 100 -19.61 5.49 28.61
CA TYR A 100 -18.34 4.78 28.61
C TYR A 100 -17.36 5.33 27.55
N MET A 101 -17.83 5.57 26.32
CA MET A 101 -17.01 6.12 25.24
C MET A 101 -16.58 7.59 25.48
N LYS A 102 -17.24 8.33 26.37
CA LYS A 102 -16.91 9.73 26.67
C LYS A 102 -15.94 9.87 27.83
N ASN A 103 -15.99 8.95 28.78
CA ASN A 103 -15.33 9.10 30.09
C ASN A 103 -14.18 8.10 30.32
N SER A 104 -14.04 7.08 29.48
CA SER A 104 -13.12 5.97 29.72
C SER A 104 -12.13 5.80 28.57
N SER A 105 -10.87 5.53 28.91
CA SER A 105 -9.85 5.15 27.95
C SER A 105 -10.10 3.70 27.50
N ILE A 106 -10.44 3.51 26.23
CA ILE A 106 -10.64 2.19 25.62
C ILE A 106 -9.36 1.36 25.81
N THR A 107 -9.46 0.28 26.59
CA THR A 107 -8.30 -0.56 26.97
C THR A 107 -8.19 -1.81 26.10
N SER A 108 -9.29 -2.22 25.45
CA SER A 108 -9.37 -3.44 24.64
C SER A 108 -10.04 -3.17 23.29
N CYS A 109 -9.45 -3.70 22.22
CA CYS A 109 -9.86 -3.45 20.84
C CYS A 109 -9.77 -4.73 20.00
N VAL A 110 -10.61 -4.85 18.98
CA VAL A 110 -10.56 -5.93 17.98
C VAL A 110 -10.54 -5.36 16.57
N GLN A 111 -9.90 -6.09 15.66
CA GLN A 111 -9.84 -5.73 14.25
C GLN A 111 -10.97 -6.43 13.50
N LEU A 112 -11.71 -5.65 12.74
CA LEU A 112 -12.78 -6.12 11.87
C LEU A 112 -12.46 -5.74 10.43
N VAL A 113 -12.84 -6.63 9.52
CA VAL A 113 -12.59 -6.49 8.08
C VAL A 113 -13.90 -6.09 7.41
N GLY A 114 -13.97 -4.90 6.81
CA GLY A 114 -15.17 -4.48 6.06
C GLY A 114 -15.54 -3.01 6.19
N GLU A 115 -16.63 -2.63 5.53
CA GLU A 115 -17.25 -1.32 5.69
C GLU A 115 -18.01 -1.24 7.01
N ILE A 116 -17.36 -0.71 8.04
CA ILE A 116 -17.94 -0.64 9.38
C ILE A 116 -18.43 0.78 9.69
N PRO A 117 -19.68 0.95 10.17
CA PRO A 117 -20.19 2.26 10.56
C PRO A 117 -19.44 2.85 11.77
N VAL A 118 -19.46 4.18 11.90
CA VAL A 118 -18.64 4.97 12.86
C VAL A 118 -18.91 4.62 14.33
N ASN A 119 -20.08 4.05 14.64
CA ASN A 119 -20.51 3.71 16.00
C ASN A 119 -20.63 2.19 16.20
N THR A 120 -19.62 1.45 15.77
CA THR A 120 -19.57 -0.01 15.94
C THR A 120 -18.64 -0.39 17.09
N PHE A 121 -19.07 -1.38 17.88
CA PHE A 121 -18.30 -2.00 18.94
C PHE A 121 -18.49 -3.51 18.89
N ALA A 122 -17.53 -4.26 19.43
CA ALA A 122 -17.67 -5.69 19.65
C ALA A 122 -18.02 -5.94 21.12
N VAL A 123 -18.83 -6.96 21.39
CA VAL A 123 -19.14 -7.38 22.76
C VAL A 123 -18.54 -8.76 23.00
N VAL A 124 -17.75 -8.89 24.07
CA VAL A 124 -17.33 -10.19 24.58
C VAL A 124 -18.38 -10.71 25.56
N LEU A 125 -18.83 -11.95 25.34
CA LEU A 125 -19.68 -12.68 26.28
C LEU A 125 -18.79 -13.71 26.96
N GLU A 126 -18.53 -13.52 28.25
CA GLU A 126 -17.96 -14.58 29.08
C GLU A 126 -19.09 -15.54 29.43
N SER A 127 -19.22 -16.63 28.65
CA SER A 127 -20.10 -17.73 29.01
C SER A 127 -19.32 -18.74 29.86
N ASP A 128 -19.70 -18.90 31.12
CA ASP A 128 -19.28 -20.07 31.92
C ASP A 128 -20.09 -21.34 31.58
N SER A 129 -21.05 -21.26 30.65
CA SER A 129 -22.04 -22.32 30.36
C SER A 129 -21.51 -23.55 29.60
N MET A 130 -20.20 -23.83 29.59
CA MET A 130 -19.67 -25.16 29.26
C MET A 130 -18.58 -25.58 30.25
N SER A 131 -18.86 -25.51 31.53
CA SER A 131 -18.23 -26.40 32.51
C SER A 131 -19.28 -26.91 33.49
N THR A 132 -19.55 -28.21 33.32
CA THR A 132 -20.32 -29.17 34.12
C THR A 132 -21.84 -29.06 34.11
#